data_AF-A0A4P8DIC5-F1
#
_entry.id   AF-A0A4P8DIC5-F1
#
_cell.length_a   1.000
_cell.length_b   1.000
_cell.length_c   1.000
_cell.angle_alpha   90.00
_cell.angle_beta   90.00
_cell.angle_gamma   90.00
#
_symmetry.space_group_name_H-M   'P 1'
#
loop_
_entity.id
_entity.type
_entity.pdbx_description
1 polymer ?
#
loop_
_entity_poly.entity_id
_entity_poly.type
_entity_poly.pdbx_seq_one_letter_code
_entity_poly.pdbx_strand_id
1 'polypeptide(L)'
;HRKLILPQLGAAGVSAYEVVNRSGFRVEYGPVRASDLPEYLKTGQATPEMRRVHFSVRDRLTLVPVEAVHVLVPMIAAAVVLFLLLGLRAALGAVMSVLAGVVLFPILLPWLPTRDFSSRGFALGALAALPFALSAALDSAFTAPWERIGWTLVYLLCLPPVTAYLALNFTGSTTFTSRSGVRRELRAYVRIMIGLLSAG
;
A
#
# COMPACT_ATOMS: atom_id res chain seq x y z
N HIS A 1 -33.22 16.39 -22.08
CA HIS A 1 -32.34 15.40 -21.43
C HIS A 1 -30.87 15.69 -21.77
N ARG A 2 -30.13 16.38 -20.90
CA ARG A 2 -28.67 16.65 -21.04
C ARG A 2 -27.99 16.62 -19.67
N LYS A 3 -28.22 15.52 -18.94
CA LYS A 3 -27.70 15.30 -17.60
C LYS A 3 -26.85 14.03 -17.62
N LEU A 4 -25.61 14.14 -17.19
CA LEU A 4 -24.65 13.05 -17.10
C LEU A 4 -24.40 12.75 -15.63
N ILE A 5 -24.79 11.55 -15.19
CA ILE A 5 -24.55 11.10 -13.82
C ILE A 5 -23.18 10.43 -13.80
N LEU A 6 -22.26 10.95 -12.98
CA LEU A 6 -20.92 10.40 -12.78
C LEU A 6 -20.81 9.76 -11.40
N PRO A 7 -19.93 8.74 -11.23
CA PRO A 7 -19.64 8.19 -9.92
C PRO A 7 -19.09 9.26 -8.97
N GLN A 8 -19.50 9.23 -7.70
CA GLN A 8 -19.07 10.22 -6.70
C GLN A 8 -17.54 10.33 -6.59
N LEU A 9 -16.83 9.20 -6.65
CA LEU A 9 -15.38 9.14 -6.52
C LEU A 9 -14.63 9.64 -7.77
N GLY A 10 -15.34 9.83 -8.89
CA GLY A 10 -14.80 10.45 -10.10
C GLY A 10 -14.64 11.97 -10.00
N ALA A 11 -15.20 12.61 -8.97
CA ALA A 11 -15.21 14.07 -8.85
C ALA A 11 -13.82 14.71 -8.79
N ALA A 12 -12.81 13.99 -8.28
CA ALA A 12 -11.43 14.48 -8.26
C ALA A 12 -10.72 14.37 -9.62
N GLY A 13 -11.23 13.52 -10.53
CA GLY A 13 -10.63 13.26 -11.85
C GLY A 13 -11.36 13.92 -13.01
N VAL A 14 -12.61 14.34 -12.83
CA VAL A 14 -13.45 14.93 -13.89
C VAL A 14 -13.83 16.36 -13.53
N SER A 15 -13.46 17.31 -14.39
CA SER A 15 -13.91 18.70 -14.26
C SER A 15 -15.33 18.84 -14.81
N ALA A 16 -16.31 18.96 -13.90
CA ALA A 16 -17.71 19.18 -14.28
C ALA A 16 -17.88 20.43 -15.16
N TYR A 17 -17.09 21.48 -14.89
CA TYR A 17 -17.09 22.71 -15.67
C TYR A 17 -16.63 22.48 -17.11
N GLU A 18 -15.54 21.73 -17.32
CA GLU A 18 -15.07 21.43 -18.67
C GLU A 18 -16.04 20.53 -19.44
N VAL A 19 -16.67 19.55 -18.78
CA VAL A 19 -17.68 18.70 -19.41
C VAL A 19 -18.85 19.54 -19.91
N VAL A 20 -19.36 20.46 -19.09
CA VAL A 20 -20.43 21.39 -19.50
C VAL A 20 -20.00 22.23 -20.69
N ASN A 21 -18.80 22.84 -20.63
CA ASN A 21 -18.33 23.72 -21.71
C ASN A 21 -18.12 23.00 -23.04
N ARG A 22 -17.61 21.77 -23.02
CA ARG A 22 -17.26 21.03 -24.24
C ARG A 22 -18.42 20.22 -24.83
N SER A 23 -19.32 19.73 -23.99
CA SER A 23 -20.39 18.80 -24.41
C SER A 23 -21.80 19.36 -24.23
N GLY A 24 -21.97 20.41 -23.45
CA GLY A 24 -23.29 20.93 -23.05
C GLY A 24 -24.07 20.03 -22.09
N PHE A 25 -23.46 18.94 -21.58
CA PHE A 25 -24.07 18.07 -20.57
C PHE A 25 -23.81 18.63 -19.16
N ARG A 26 -24.88 18.73 -18.37
CA ARG A 26 -24.77 19.02 -16.94
C ARG A 26 -24.31 17.77 -16.20
N VAL A 27 -23.21 17.89 -15.46
CA VAL A 27 -22.68 16.81 -14.63
C VAL A 27 -23.37 16.82 -13.28
N GLU A 28 -23.81 15.64 -12.84
CA GLU A 28 -24.19 15.40 -11.45
C GLU A 28 -23.43 14.21 -10.91
N TYR A 29 -22.98 14.32 -9.66
CA TYR A 29 -22.32 13.22 -8.97
C TYR A 29 -23.37 12.39 -8.23
N GLY A 30 -23.51 11.14 -8.69
CA GLY A 30 -24.42 10.15 -8.12
C GLY A 30 -23.83 9.45 -6.89
N PRO A 31 -24.36 8.30 -6.49
CA PRO A 31 -23.88 7.56 -5.32
C PRO A 31 -22.46 7.00 -5.51
N VAL A 32 -21.83 6.61 -4.39
CA VAL A 32 -20.56 5.88 -4.38
C VAL A 32 -20.74 4.46 -4.91
N ARG A 33 -21.83 3.78 -4.53
CA ARG A 33 -22.10 2.39 -4.91
C ARG A 33 -23.16 2.32 -6.00
N ALA A 34 -22.93 1.47 -7.00
CA ALA A 34 -23.89 1.23 -8.07
C ALA A 34 -25.22 0.63 -7.56
N SER A 35 -25.19 -0.07 -6.42
CA SER A 35 -26.39 -0.61 -5.75
C SER A 35 -27.39 0.47 -5.35
N ASP A 36 -26.92 1.70 -5.11
CA ASP A 36 -27.76 2.80 -4.63
C ASP A 36 -28.36 3.60 -5.80
N LEU A 37 -27.96 3.29 -7.03
CA LEU A 37 -28.40 3.96 -8.24
C LEU A 37 -29.92 3.89 -8.45
N PRO A 38 -30.62 2.74 -8.24
CA PRO A 38 -32.06 2.68 -8.40
C PRO A 38 -32.82 3.65 -7.50
N GLU A 39 -32.38 3.82 -6.26
CA GLU A 39 -33.01 4.73 -5.31
C GLU A 39 -32.66 6.19 -5.63
N TYR A 40 -31.39 6.46 -5.98
CA TYR A 40 -30.96 7.77 -6.45
C TYR A 40 -31.75 8.25 -7.69
N LEU A 41 -32.07 7.35 -8.64
CA LEU A 41 -32.82 7.71 -9.83
C LEU A 41 -34.29 8.06 -9.54
N LYS A 42 -34.87 7.56 -8.44
CA LYS A 42 -36.22 7.92 -8.00
C LYS A 42 -36.26 9.27 -7.31
N THR A 43 -35.31 9.52 -6.40
CA THR A 43 -35.29 10.72 -5.56
C THR A 43 -34.58 11.91 -6.24
N GLY A 44 -33.69 11.63 -7.19
CA GLY A 44 -32.84 12.61 -7.85
C GLY A 44 -31.76 13.21 -6.94
N GLN A 45 -31.62 12.73 -5.69
CA GLN A 45 -30.69 13.28 -4.71
C GLN A 45 -29.93 12.15 -4.00
N ALA A 46 -28.59 12.25 -3.99
CA ALA A 46 -27.75 11.32 -3.26
C ALA A 46 -27.76 11.69 -1.76
N THR A 47 -28.22 10.76 -0.92
CA THR A 47 -28.25 10.94 0.55
C THR A 47 -26.82 10.99 1.14
N PRO A 48 -26.65 11.47 2.39
CA PRO A 48 -25.36 11.44 3.06
C PRO A 48 -24.73 10.04 3.12
N GLU A 49 -25.54 8.99 3.28
CA GLU A 49 -25.11 7.59 3.32
C GLU A 49 -24.57 7.15 1.95
N MET A 50 -25.28 7.46 0.87
CA MET A 50 -24.87 7.15 -0.50
C MET A 50 -23.54 7.82 -0.91
N ARG A 51 -23.16 8.90 -0.21
CA ARG A 51 -21.90 9.64 -0.43
C ARG A 51 -20.72 9.13 0.41
N ARG A 52 -20.96 8.25 1.40
CA ARG A 52 -19.94 7.76 2.33
C ARG A 52 -19.26 6.50 1.80
N VAL A 53 -17.93 6.48 1.85
CA VAL A 53 -17.11 5.28 1.65
C VAL A 53 -16.83 4.67 3.01
N HIS A 54 -17.31 3.45 3.26
CA HIS A 54 -17.08 2.74 4.52
C HIS A 54 -15.69 2.09 4.62
N PHE A 55 -15.03 1.84 3.49
CA PHE A 55 -13.68 1.27 3.37
C PHE A 55 -13.42 0.13 4.37
N SER A 56 -14.32 -0.86 4.35
CA SER A 56 -14.32 -2.02 5.23
C SER A 56 -13.12 -2.93 4.96
N VAL A 57 -12.85 -3.91 5.84
CA VAL A 57 -11.78 -4.91 5.61
C VAL A 57 -11.99 -5.64 4.28
N ARG A 58 -13.25 -5.94 3.92
CA ARG A 58 -13.58 -6.57 2.63
C ARG A 58 -13.17 -5.69 1.44
N ASP A 59 -13.48 -4.40 1.49
CA ASP A 59 -13.12 -3.43 0.44
C ASP A 59 -11.60 -3.28 0.30
N ARG A 60 -10.85 -3.54 1.38
CA ARG A 60 -9.38 -3.51 1.37
C ARG A 60 -8.77 -4.79 0.83
N LEU A 61 -9.34 -5.94 1.18
CA LEU A 61 -8.90 -7.23 0.67
C LEU A 61 -9.09 -7.34 -0.84
N THR A 62 -10.07 -6.65 -1.42
CA THR A 62 -10.22 -6.59 -2.88
C THR A 62 -9.08 -5.87 -3.60
N LEU A 63 -8.28 -5.06 -2.88
CA LEU A 63 -7.09 -4.41 -3.44
C LEU A 63 -5.90 -5.37 -3.51
N VAL A 64 -5.85 -6.39 -2.65
CA VAL A 64 -4.72 -7.31 -2.54
C VAL A 64 -4.44 -8.03 -3.87
N PRO A 65 -5.42 -8.60 -4.60
CA PRO A 65 -5.15 -9.24 -5.89
C PRO A 65 -4.60 -8.26 -6.93
N VAL A 66 -5.09 -7.02 -6.94
CA VAL A 66 -4.65 -5.99 -7.90
C VAL A 66 -3.18 -5.65 -7.67
N GLU A 67 -2.78 -5.44 -6.42
CA GLU A 67 -1.38 -5.19 -6.06
C GLU A 67 -0.50 -6.43 -6.28
N ALA A 68 -1.01 -7.62 -5.94
CA ALA A 68 -0.29 -8.89 -6.07
C ALA A 68 0.17 -9.14 -7.50
N VAL A 69 -0.65 -8.85 -8.51
CA VAL A 69 -0.28 -9.05 -9.92
C VAL A 69 0.96 -8.24 -10.31
N HIS A 70 1.10 -7.03 -9.76
CA HIS A 70 2.25 -6.15 -10.06
C HIS A 70 3.52 -6.57 -9.32
N VAL A 71 3.39 -7.18 -8.13
CA VAL A 71 4.54 -7.55 -7.28
C VAL A 71 4.97 -9.01 -7.40
N LEU A 72 4.13 -9.91 -7.92
CA LEU A 72 4.36 -11.35 -7.90
C LEU A 72 5.62 -11.74 -8.68
N VAL A 73 5.77 -11.25 -9.90
CA VAL A 73 6.94 -11.55 -10.74
C VAL A 73 8.23 -10.98 -10.12
N PRO A 74 8.30 -9.68 -9.74
CA PRO A 74 9.46 -9.16 -9.01
C PRO A 74 9.77 -9.91 -7.72
N MET A 75 8.75 -10.29 -6.95
CA MET A 75 8.92 -11.04 -5.70
C MET A 75 9.52 -12.42 -5.94
N ILE A 76 9.01 -13.19 -6.90
CA ILE A 76 9.55 -14.52 -7.23
C ILE A 76 10.97 -14.39 -7.75
N ALA A 77 11.25 -13.45 -8.65
CA ALA A 77 12.59 -13.22 -9.16
C ALA A 77 13.58 -12.87 -8.04
N ALA A 78 13.23 -11.92 -7.16
CA ALA A 78 14.05 -11.55 -6.01
C ALA A 78 14.24 -12.73 -5.04
N ALA A 79 13.18 -13.50 -4.75
CA ALA A 79 13.26 -14.65 -3.87
C ALA A 79 14.17 -15.74 -4.42
N VAL A 80 14.12 -16.04 -5.72
CA VAL A 80 15.01 -17.01 -6.37
C VAL A 80 16.47 -16.52 -6.33
N VAL A 81 16.72 -15.26 -6.67
CA VAL A 81 18.07 -14.70 -6.61
C VAL A 81 18.64 -14.75 -5.19
N LEU A 82 17.86 -14.32 -4.19
CA LEU A 82 18.28 -14.34 -2.80
C LEU A 82 18.42 -15.77 -2.25
N PHE A 83 17.60 -16.70 -2.71
CA PHE A 83 17.74 -18.12 -2.36
C PHE A 83 19.09 -18.66 -2.83
N LEU A 84 19.46 -18.38 -4.09
CA LEU A 84 20.71 -18.87 -4.68
C LEU A 84 21.94 -18.22 -4.05
N LEU A 85 21.85 -16.94 -3.69
CA LEU A 85 23.00 -16.18 -3.15
C LEU A 85 23.17 -16.33 -1.63
N LEU A 86 22.06 -16.27 -0.89
CA LEU A 86 22.05 -16.09 0.57
C LEU A 86 21.22 -17.18 1.29
N GLY A 87 20.61 -18.11 0.53
CA GLY A 87 19.86 -19.23 1.07
C GLY A 87 18.38 -18.96 1.38
N LEU A 88 17.71 -19.99 1.88
CA LEU A 88 16.26 -20.00 2.11
C LEU A 88 15.77 -18.87 3.03
N ARG A 89 16.54 -18.53 4.06
CA ARG A 89 16.13 -17.51 5.04
C ARG A 89 16.01 -16.13 4.41
N ALA A 90 16.96 -15.74 3.55
CA ALA A 90 16.92 -14.48 2.83
C ALA A 90 15.74 -14.41 1.85
N ALA A 91 15.49 -15.50 1.12
CA ALA A 91 14.36 -15.61 0.21
C ALA A 91 13.01 -15.47 0.93
N LEU A 92 12.84 -16.17 2.06
CA LEU A 92 11.64 -16.08 2.89
C LEU A 92 11.47 -14.68 3.50
N GLY A 93 12.57 -14.03 3.91
CA GLY A 93 12.54 -12.65 4.41
C GLY A 93 12.03 -11.68 3.35
N ALA A 94 12.53 -11.80 2.12
CA ALA A 94 12.05 -10.99 0.99
C ALA A 94 10.56 -11.21 0.72
N VAL A 95 10.13 -12.48 0.61
CA VAL A 95 8.70 -12.81 0.43
C VAL A 95 7.85 -12.24 1.56
N MET A 96 8.28 -12.37 2.82
CA MET A 96 7.57 -11.82 3.96
C MET A 96 7.48 -10.29 3.91
N SER A 97 8.53 -9.57 3.53
CA SER A 97 8.47 -8.11 3.39
C SER A 97 7.45 -7.68 2.33
N VAL A 98 7.34 -8.43 1.23
CA VAL A 98 6.35 -8.17 0.18
C VAL A 98 4.94 -8.48 0.67
N LEU A 99 4.72 -9.64 1.29
CA LEU A 99 3.41 -10.00 1.85
C LEU A 99 2.98 -9.05 2.98
N ALA A 100 3.93 -8.55 3.77
CA ALA A 100 3.67 -7.54 4.78
C ALA A 100 3.14 -6.25 4.13
N GLY A 101 3.77 -5.80 3.05
CA GLY A 101 3.36 -4.60 2.33
C GLY A 101 2.05 -4.75 1.56
N VAL A 102 1.82 -5.90 0.92
CA VAL A 102 0.69 -6.10 -0.01
C VAL A 102 -0.55 -6.68 0.68
N VAL A 103 -0.37 -7.54 1.68
CA VAL A 103 -1.48 -8.26 2.33
C VAL A 103 -1.72 -7.72 3.74
N LEU A 104 -0.69 -7.70 4.59
CA LEU A 104 -0.87 -7.33 6.00
C LEU A 104 -1.14 -5.83 6.16
N PHE A 105 -0.50 -4.99 5.38
CA PHE A 105 -0.66 -3.54 5.46
C PHE A 105 -2.10 -3.06 5.27
N PRO A 106 -2.83 -3.40 4.19
CA PRO A 106 -4.21 -2.94 4.03
C PRO A 106 -5.15 -3.47 5.12
N ILE A 107 -4.89 -4.68 5.64
CA ILE A 107 -5.63 -5.25 6.77
C ILE A 107 -5.37 -4.41 8.02
N LEU A 108 -4.10 -4.19 8.35
CA LEU A 108 -3.68 -3.57 9.60
C LEU A 108 -3.73 -2.03 9.60
N LEU A 109 -4.01 -1.42 8.44
CA LEU A 109 -4.01 0.02 8.25
C LEU A 109 -4.73 0.85 9.33
N PRO A 110 -5.90 0.46 9.89
CA PRO A 110 -6.60 1.25 10.90
C PRO A 110 -5.89 1.30 12.25
N TRP A 111 -5.09 0.27 12.56
CA TRP A 111 -4.46 0.11 13.87
C TRP A 111 -3.01 0.59 13.87
N LEU A 112 -2.47 0.98 12.71
CA LEU A 112 -1.11 1.50 12.62
C LEU A 112 -1.05 2.96 13.12
N PRO A 113 -0.14 3.28 14.07
CA PRO A 113 -0.24 4.46 14.93
C PRO A 113 0.16 5.78 14.27
N THR A 114 0.84 5.75 13.13
CA THR A 114 1.38 6.96 12.48
C THR A 114 0.44 7.52 11.41
N ARG A 115 0.75 8.70 10.86
CA ARG A 115 -0.08 9.36 9.84
C ARG A 115 0.26 8.97 8.40
N ASP A 116 1.56 8.86 8.10
CA ASP A 116 2.05 8.64 6.73
C ASP A 116 2.09 7.15 6.39
N PHE A 117 1.78 6.79 5.13
CA PHE A 117 1.83 5.39 4.67
C PHE A 117 3.22 4.79 4.81
N SER A 118 4.25 5.55 4.44
CA SER A 118 5.65 5.11 4.53
C SER A 118 6.03 4.76 5.97
N SER A 119 5.67 5.61 6.93
CA SER A 119 5.99 5.40 8.35
C SER A 119 5.27 4.16 8.93
N ARG A 120 4.00 3.94 8.54
CA ARG A 120 3.23 2.75 8.90
C ARG A 120 3.86 1.49 8.30
N GLY A 121 4.31 1.58 7.04
CA GLY A 121 4.97 0.49 6.34
C GLY A 121 6.34 0.17 6.92
N PHE A 122 7.11 1.17 7.38
CA PHE A 122 8.35 0.95 8.12
C PHE A 122 8.09 0.21 9.43
N ALA A 123 7.10 0.63 10.21
CA ALA A 123 6.75 -0.03 11.47
C ALA A 123 6.33 -1.48 11.23
N LEU A 124 5.45 -1.73 10.26
CA LEU A 124 5.00 -3.08 9.92
C LEU A 124 6.14 -3.94 9.36
N GLY A 125 7.00 -3.36 8.52
CA GLY A 125 8.16 -4.04 7.96
C GLY A 125 9.21 -4.39 9.01
N ALA A 126 9.43 -3.52 9.99
CA ALA A 126 10.29 -3.80 11.14
C ALA A 126 9.73 -4.96 11.97
N LEU A 127 8.42 -4.97 12.23
CA LEU A 127 7.76 -6.09 12.90
C LEU A 127 7.89 -7.40 12.10
N ALA A 128 7.72 -7.35 10.78
CA ALA A 128 7.88 -8.50 9.89
C ALA A 128 9.35 -8.98 9.82
N ALA A 129 10.32 -8.11 10.08
CA ALA A 129 11.73 -8.44 10.10
C ALA A 129 12.17 -9.13 11.41
N LEU A 130 11.46 -8.91 12.52
CA LEU A 130 11.85 -9.43 13.85
C LEU A 130 12.09 -10.94 13.88
N PRO A 131 11.23 -11.81 13.30
CA PRO A 131 11.48 -13.25 13.32
C PRO A 131 12.78 -13.63 12.60
N PHE A 132 13.11 -12.96 11.49
CA PHE A 132 14.33 -13.21 10.73
C PHE A 132 15.56 -12.69 11.44
N ALA A 133 15.48 -11.48 11.98
CA ALA A 133 16.52 -10.87 12.81
C ALA A 133 16.83 -11.73 14.04
N LEU A 134 15.79 -12.20 14.76
CA LEU A 134 15.95 -13.07 15.90
C LEU A 134 16.53 -14.44 15.50
N SER A 135 16.09 -15.00 14.37
CA SER A 135 16.65 -16.26 13.86
C SER A 135 18.13 -16.15 13.54
N ALA A 136 18.59 -15.00 13.05
CA ALA A 136 20.01 -14.74 12.79
C ALA A 136 20.81 -14.53 14.09
N ALA A 137 20.24 -13.81 15.06
CA ALA A 137 20.87 -13.56 16.34
C ALA A 137 21.08 -14.84 17.18
N LEU A 138 20.15 -15.80 17.05
CA LEU A 138 20.16 -17.07 17.78
C LEU A 138 20.78 -18.24 17.00
N ASP A 139 21.22 -18.02 15.76
CA ASP A 139 21.78 -19.09 14.93
C ASP A 139 23.11 -19.58 15.52
N SER A 140 23.13 -20.85 15.93
CA SER A 140 24.30 -21.52 16.46
C SER A 140 25.36 -21.83 15.40
N ALA A 141 25.01 -21.77 14.11
CA ALA A 141 25.97 -21.91 13.01
C ALA A 141 26.96 -20.74 12.94
N PHE A 142 26.56 -19.55 13.41
CA PHE A 142 27.46 -18.40 13.50
C PHE A 142 28.30 -18.49 14.78
N THR A 143 29.59 -18.74 14.60
CA THR A 143 30.55 -18.84 15.70
C THR A 143 31.04 -17.47 16.17
N ALA A 144 31.07 -16.49 15.28
CA ALA A 144 31.55 -15.15 15.60
C ALA A 144 30.40 -14.17 15.92
N PRO A 145 30.48 -13.36 16.99
CA PRO A 145 29.42 -12.41 17.34
C PRO A 145 29.12 -11.38 16.25
N TRP A 146 30.12 -10.98 15.46
CA TRP A 146 29.95 -9.99 14.39
C TRP A 146 29.11 -10.52 13.23
N GLU A 147 29.14 -11.83 12.95
CA GLU A 147 28.29 -12.45 11.91
C GLU A 147 26.81 -12.39 12.31
N ARG A 148 26.52 -12.70 13.58
CA ARG A 148 25.17 -12.62 14.15
C ARG A 148 24.63 -11.21 14.10
N ILE A 149 25.44 -10.24 14.53
CA ILE A 149 25.08 -8.81 14.50
C ILE A 149 24.88 -8.36 13.05
N GLY A 150 25.80 -8.71 12.16
CA GLY A 150 25.73 -8.37 10.73
C GLY A 150 24.42 -8.84 10.10
N TRP A 151 24.11 -10.13 10.18
CA TRP A 151 22.87 -10.66 9.60
C TRP A 151 21.60 -10.12 10.25
N THR A 152 21.63 -9.89 11.56
CA THR A 152 20.51 -9.23 12.27
C THR A 152 20.25 -7.84 11.69
N LEU A 153 21.33 -7.05 11.49
CA LEU A 153 21.23 -5.73 10.89
C LEU A 153 20.76 -5.78 9.44
N VAL A 154 21.24 -6.73 8.62
CA VAL A 154 20.78 -6.92 7.24
C VAL A 154 19.25 -7.05 7.18
N TYR A 155 18.66 -7.92 8.00
CA TYR A 155 17.20 -8.07 8.01
C TYR A 155 16.46 -6.81 8.49
N LEU A 156 16.97 -6.13 9.52
CA LEU A 156 16.36 -4.92 10.07
C LEU A 156 16.53 -3.70 9.15
N LEU A 157 17.56 -3.66 8.32
CA LEU A 157 17.82 -2.56 7.39
C LEU A 157 17.13 -2.79 6.05
N CYS A 158 17.09 -4.02 5.53
CA CYS A 158 16.61 -4.30 4.17
C CYS A 158 15.10 -4.55 4.08
N LEU A 159 14.50 -5.27 5.03
CA LEU A 159 13.08 -5.66 4.92
C LEU A 159 12.09 -4.49 5.19
N PRO A 160 12.33 -3.57 6.14
CA PRO A 160 11.42 -2.47 6.39
C PRO A 160 11.25 -1.48 5.23
N PRO A 161 12.32 -1.06 4.52
CA PRO A 161 12.19 -0.23 3.31
C PRO A 161 11.33 -0.86 2.21
N VAL A 162 11.43 -2.17 1.99
CA VAL A 162 10.63 -2.87 0.98
C VAL A 162 9.15 -2.80 1.35
N THR A 163 8.83 -3.13 2.60
CA THR A 163 7.45 -3.02 3.12
C THR A 163 6.93 -1.58 3.04
N ALA A 164 7.76 -0.60 3.38
CA ALA A 164 7.41 0.82 3.36
C ALA A 164 7.17 1.36 1.94
N TYR A 165 7.97 0.91 0.97
CA TYR A 165 7.77 1.26 -0.43
C TYR A 165 6.48 0.65 -0.98
N LEU A 166 6.19 -0.61 -0.69
CA LEU A 166 4.94 -1.25 -1.12
C LEU A 166 3.71 -0.63 -0.44
N ALA A 167 3.82 -0.21 0.82
CA ALA A 167 2.77 0.52 1.52
C ALA A 167 2.39 1.84 0.80
N LEU A 168 3.34 2.51 0.14
CA LEU A 168 3.06 3.73 -0.63
C LEU A 168 2.15 3.49 -1.84
N ASN A 169 2.08 2.28 -2.39
CA ASN A 169 1.20 1.99 -3.52
C ASN A 169 -0.29 2.12 -3.15
N PHE A 170 -0.64 1.90 -1.87
CA PHE A 170 -2.00 2.08 -1.36
C PHE A 170 -2.44 3.54 -1.21
N THR A 171 -1.55 4.50 -1.46
CA THR A 171 -1.90 5.92 -1.43
C THR A 171 -2.90 6.30 -2.53
N GLY A 172 -2.93 5.55 -3.64
CA GLY A 172 -3.88 5.77 -4.75
C GLY A 172 -5.24 5.08 -4.58
N SER A 173 -5.34 4.13 -3.66
CA SER A 173 -6.55 3.31 -3.44
C SER A 173 -7.32 3.69 -2.18
N THR A 174 -6.87 4.74 -1.47
CA THR A 174 -7.46 5.20 -0.21
C THR A 174 -7.76 6.69 -0.26
N THR A 175 -8.72 7.14 0.56
CA THR A 175 -9.07 8.56 0.70
C THR A 175 -8.18 9.29 1.71
N PHE A 176 -7.09 8.66 2.19
CA PHE A 176 -6.28 9.18 3.28
C PHE A 176 -5.28 10.26 2.84
N THR A 177 -4.84 10.23 1.58
CA THR A 177 -3.83 11.16 1.08
C THR A 177 -4.21 11.73 -0.28
N SER A 178 -3.62 12.88 -0.61
CA SER A 178 -3.81 13.57 -1.88
C SER A 178 -2.52 13.47 -2.71
N ARG A 179 -2.57 13.86 -3.99
CA ARG A 179 -1.36 13.91 -4.84
C ARG A 179 -0.22 14.72 -4.21
N SER A 180 -0.52 15.82 -3.52
CA SER A 180 0.50 16.61 -2.81
C SER A 180 1.03 15.89 -1.56
N GLY A 181 0.17 15.17 -0.85
CA GLY A 181 0.55 14.31 0.28
C GLY A 181 1.52 13.21 -0.14
N VAL A 182 1.23 12.49 -1.22
CA VAL A 182 2.10 11.44 -1.77
C VAL A 182 3.47 12.00 -2.17
N ARG A 183 3.51 13.15 -2.87
CA ARG A 183 4.78 13.80 -3.23
C ARG A 183 5.61 14.19 -2.01
N ARG A 184 4.96 14.61 -0.92
CA ARG A 184 5.64 14.93 0.34
C ARG A 184 6.24 13.68 0.97
N GLU A 185 5.48 12.59 1.04
CA GLU A 185 5.98 11.31 1.57
C GLU A 185 7.15 10.79 0.74
N LEU A 186 7.04 10.74 -0.59
CA LEU A 186 8.13 10.29 -1.46
C LEU A 186 9.41 11.11 -1.23
N ARG A 187 9.30 12.44 -1.14
CA ARG A 187 10.46 13.30 -0.90
C ARG A 187 11.11 13.06 0.46
N ALA A 188 10.30 12.77 1.49
CA ALA A 188 10.78 12.54 2.84
C ALA A 188 11.43 11.16 3.01
N TYR A 189 10.80 10.10 2.48
CA TYR A 189 11.15 8.73 2.84
C TYR A 189 11.98 7.98 1.79
N VAL A 190 11.90 8.31 0.49
CA VAL A 190 12.60 7.53 -0.55
C VAL A 190 14.11 7.48 -0.33
N ARG A 191 14.73 8.59 0.06
CA ARG A 191 16.18 8.63 0.36
C ARG A 191 16.53 7.75 1.55
N ILE A 192 15.68 7.69 2.55
CA ILE A 192 15.85 6.86 3.74
C ILE A 192 15.70 5.38 3.36
N MET A 193 14.67 5.04 2.57
CA MET A 193 14.45 3.68 2.08
C MET A 193 15.67 3.16 1.31
N ILE A 194 16.18 3.95 0.37
CA ILE A 194 17.38 3.59 -0.41
C ILE A 194 18.60 3.51 0.50
N GLY A 195 18.80 4.48 1.40
CA GLY A 195 19.95 4.49 2.31
C GLY A 195 20.01 3.26 3.21
N LEU A 196 18.87 2.82 3.74
CA LEU A 196 18.77 1.61 4.56
C LEU A 196 19.01 0.35 3.74
N LEU A 197 18.39 0.25 2.56
CA LEU A 197 18.57 -0.91 1.68
C LEU A 197 20.01 -1.05 1.16
N SER A 198 20.72 0.06 0.95
CA SER A 198 22.13 0.05 0.52
C SER A 198 23.10 -0.22 1.67
N ALA A 199 22.68 0.01 2.93
CA ALA A 199 23.52 -0.17 4.10
C ALA A 199 23.48 -1.59 4.68
N GLY A 200 22.42 -2.35 4.40
CA GLY A 200 22.33 -3.77 4.71
C GLY A 200 22.79 -4.64 3.55
#